data_AF-A0A7J6LAR6-F1
#
_entry.id   AF-A0A7J6LAR6-F1
#
_cell.length_a   1.000
_cell.length_b   1.000
_cell.length_c   1.000
_cell.angle_alpha   90.00
_cell.angle_beta   90.00
_cell.angle_gamma   90.00
#
_symmetry.space_group_name_H-M   'P 1'
#
loop_
_entity.id
_entity.type
_entity.pdbx_description
1 polymer ?
#
loop_
_entity_poly.entity_id
_entity_poly.type
_entity_poly.pdbx_seq_one_letter_code
_entity_poly.pdbx_strand_id
1 'polypeptide(L)'
;MGTILSTLDGSTGMLSLMVHGVIMNIIQLMAYGLVAPFSRDAFRRLNWYICYLTWAPLVAWGEMSTKLIMHGDPTAWAKLARDRAIVLSNHIAGMDWLMMWAVTERTGGLPACKALLK
;
A
#
# COMPACT_ATOMS: atom_id res chain seq x y z
N MET A 1 15.28 22.10 -23.33
CA MET A 1 15.96 20.82 -23.10
C MET A 1 16.09 20.67 -21.59
N GLY A 2 15.00 20.27 -20.94
CA GLY A 2 14.92 20.20 -19.48
C GLY A 2 15.45 18.85 -19.03
N THR A 3 16.58 18.87 -18.34
CA THR A 3 17.15 17.72 -17.65
C THR A 3 16.16 17.31 -16.56
N ILE A 4 15.25 16.40 -16.88
CA ILE A 4 14.59 15.59 -15.86
C ILE A 4 15.74 14.78 -15.27
N LEU A 5 16.29 15.25 -14.15
CA LEU A 5 17.12 14.42 -13.30
C LEU A 5 16.35 13.12 -13.11
N SER A 6 16.88 12.03 -13.65
CA SER A 6 16.42 10.68 -13.37
C SER A 6 16.74 10.41 -11.91
N THR A 7 15.96 10.96 -10.99
CA THR A 7 16.08 10.74 -9.54
C THR A 7 15.74 9.30 -9.14
N LEU A 8 15.46 8.45 -10.12
CA LEU A 8 15.13 7.04 -10.01
C LEU A 8 16.01 6.21 -10.95
N ASP A 9 17.34 6.35 -10.85
CA ASP A 9 18.14 5.17 -11.17
C ASP A 9 17.71 4.04 -10.22
N GLY A 10 17.72 2.79 -10.68
CA GLY A 10 17.14 1.67 -9.91
C GLY A 10 17.75 1.52 -8.50
N SER A 11 18.98 1.97 -8.31
CA SER A 11 19.69 2.01 -7.03
C SER A 11 19.18 3.09 -6.06
N THR A 12 18.99 4.32 -6.54
CA THR A 12 18.57 5.48 -5.74
C THR A 12 17.11 5.36 -5.32
N GLY A 13 16.26 4.84 -6.20
CA GLY A 13 14.86 4.54 -5.89
C GLY A 13 14.71 3.51 -4.78
N MET A 14 15.47 2.41 -4.83
CA MET A 14 15.45 1.38 -3.78
C MET A 14 15.94 1.94 -2.44
N LEU A 15 17.05 2.68 -2.43
CA LEU A 15 17.59 3.28 -1.20
C LEU A 15 16.57 4.24 -0.56
N SER A 16 15.92 5.08 -1.37
CA SER A 16 14.84 5.96 -0.94
C SER A 16 13.71 5.21 -0.22
N LEU A 17 13.23 4.10 -0.80
CA LEU A 17 12.19 3.26 -0.20
C LEU A 17 12.64 2.65 1.14
N MET A 18 13.89 2.20 1.22
CA MET A 18 14.44 1.65 2.47
C MET A 18 14.54 2.71 3.56
N VAL A 19 15.06 3.91 3.23
CA VAL A 19 15.15 5.04 4.17
C VAL A 19 13.76 5.46 4.63
N HIS A 20 12.79 5.56 3.73
CA HIS A 20 11.39 5.82 4.07
C HIS A 20 10.84 4.79 5.06
N GLY A 21 11.06 3.50 4.80
CA GLY A 21 10.66 2.43 5.69
C GLY A 21 11.23 2.59 7.10
N VAL A 22 12.51 2.95 7.23
CA VAL A 22 13.16 3.21 8.53
C VAL A 22 12.52 4.41 9.24
N ILE A 23 12.33 5.53 8.54
CA ILE A 23 11.70 6.74 9.10
C ILE A 23 10.30 6.42 9.62
N MET A 24 9.50 5.68 8.84
CA MET A 24 8.14 5.32 9.23
C MET A 24 8.12 4.40 10.46
N ASN A 25 9.05 3.45 10.58
CA ASN A 25 9.17 2.62 11.78
C ASN A 25 9.55 3.44 13.02
N ILE A 26 10.41 4.46 12.88
CA ILE A 26 10.72 5.38 13.99
C ILE A 26 9.47 6.15 14.40
N ILE A 27 8.66 6.62 13.44
CA ILE A 27 7.37 7.27 13.73
C ILE A 27 6.41 6.30 14.43
N GLN A 28 6.34 5.03 14.02
CA GLN A 28 5.54 4.01 14.72
C GLN A 28 6.00 3.80 16.15
N LEU A 29 7.32 3.76 16.40
CA LEU A 29 7.89 3.62 17.73
C LEU A 29 7.55 4.84 18.61
N MET A 30 7.68 6.05 18.08
CA MET A 30 7.28 7.27 18.77
C MET A 30 5.78 7.30 19.07
N ALA A 31 4.94 6.95 18.09
CA ALA A 31 3.50 6.84 18.27
C ALA A 31 3.12 5.80 19.33
N TYR A 32 3.84 4.68 19.38
CA TYR A 32 3.64 3.67 20.43
C TYR A 32 4.01 4.22 21.81
N GLY A 33 5.16 4.87 21.96
CA GLY A 33 5.58 5.46 23.23
C GLY A 33 4.69 6.61 23.72
N LEU A 34 4.17 7.43 22.79
CA LEU A 34 3.41 8.65 23.12
C LEU A 34 1.90 8.43 23.19
N VAL A 35 1.32 7.52 22.40
CA VAL A 35 -0.15 7.37 22.28
C VAL A 35 -0.65 6.11 22.97
N ALA A 36 0.08 5.00 22.88
CA ALA A 36 -0.36 3.73 23.44
C ALA A 36 -0.57 3.72 24.96
N PRO A 37 0.19 4.48 25.79
CA PRO A 37 -0.07 4.57 27.22
C PRO A 37 -1.42 5.19 27.57
N PHE A 38 -1.92 6.12 26.74
CA PHE A 38 -3.19 6.80 26.97
C PHE A 38 -4.37 6.06 26.35
N SER A 39 -4.20 5.52 25.14
CA SER A 39 -5.24 4.73 24.47
C SER A 39 -4.65 3.79 23.43
N ARG A 40 -4.84 2.48 23.66
CA ARG A 40 -4.48 1.45 22.68
C ARG A 40 -5.31 1.56 21.40
N ASP A 41 -6.58 1.96 21.48
CA ASP A 41 -7.44 2.09 20.31
C ASP A 41 -7.05 3.30 19.44
N ALA A 42 -6.67 4.41 20.07
CA ALA A 42 -6.12 5.56 19.35
C ALA A 42 -4.81 5.17 18.65
N PHE A 43 -3.91 4.45 19.33
CA PHE A 43 -2.69 3.93 18.73
C PHE A 43 -2.98 3.00 17.55
N ARG A 44 -3.93 2.05 17.67
CA ARG A 44 -4.28 1.13 16.57
C ARG A 44 -4.77 1.86 15.33
N ARG A 45 -5.61 2.89 15.50
CA ARG A 45 -6.10 3.73 14.40
C ARG A 45 -4.96 4.52 13.75
N LEU A 46 -4.14 5.19 14.56
CA LEU A 46 -2.98 5.94 14.07
C LEU A 46 -1.97 5.03 13.33
N ASN A 47 -1.63 3.90 13.93
CA ASN A 47 -0.71 2.93 13.36
C ASN A 47 -1.21 2.35 12.03
N TRP A 48 -2.53 2.20 11.86
CA TRP A 48 -3.10 1.81 10.58
C TRP A 48 -2.78 2.82 9.47
N TYR A 49 -2.92 4.13 9.74
CA TYR A 49 -2.53 5.17 8.78
C TYR A 49 -1.03 5.22 8.53
N ILE A 50 -0.20 5.03 9.57
CA ILE A 50 1.26 5.00 9.40
C ILE A 50 1.65 3.80 8.52
N CYS A 51 1.12 2.61 8.78
CA CYS A 51 1.36 1.43 7.93
C CYS A 51 0.94 1.68 6.47
N TYR A 52 -0.22 2.30 6.25
CA TYR A 52 -0.67 2.67 4.90
C TYR A 52 0.36 3.57 4.20
N LEU A 53 0.81 4.63 4.88
CA LEU A 53 1.82 5.56 4.36
C LEU A 53 3.20 4.93 4.17
N THR A 54 3.56 3.89 4.93
CA THR A 54 4.85 3.18 4.75
C THR A 54 4.94 2.55 3.36
N TRP A 55 3.83 2.00 2.86
CA TRP A 55 3.80 1.28 1.59
C TRP A 55 3.36 2.15 0.41
N ALA A 56 2.71 3.29 0.66
CA ALA A 56 2.18 4.18 -0.38
C ALA A 56 3.23 4.57 -1.46
N PRO A 57 4.50 4.91 -1.15
CA PRO A 57 5.48 5.22 -2.18
C PRO A 57 5.80 4.04 -3.11
N LEU A 58 5.82 2.82 -2.57
CA LEU A 58 6.07 1.61 -3.36
C LEU A 58 4.87 1.28 -4.25
N VAL A 59 3.64 1.45 -3.74
CA VAL A 59 2.40 1.32 -4.52
C VAL A 59 2.37 2.35 -5.66
N ALA A 60 2.66 3.61 -5.37
CA ALA A 60 2.70 4.67 -6.38
C ALA A 60 3.74 4.38 -7.48
N TRP A 61 4.94 3.92 -7.08
CA TRP A 61 5.96 3.51 -8.03
C TRP A 61 5.52 2.31 -8.88
N GLY A 62 4.86 1.32 -8.28
CA GLY A 62 4.27 0.18 -8.99
C GLY A 62 3.22 0.61 -10.00
N GLU A 63 2.32 1.51 -9.64
CA GLU A 63 1.30 2.03 -10.57
C GLU A 63 1.88 2.85 -11.72
N MET A 64 2.97 3.59 -11.49
CA MET A 64 3.66 4.34 -12.54
C MET A 64 4.48 3.46 -13.48
N SER A 65 5.00 2.32 -12.99
CA SER A 65 5.90 1.44 -13.74
C SER A 65 5.19 0.24 -14.38
N THR A 66 3.95 -0.06 -13.99
CA THR A 66 3.19 -1.21 -14.48
C THR A 66 1.84 -0.81 -15.07
N LYS A 67 1.36 -1.60 -16.04
CA LYS A 67 0.02 -1.45 -16.59
C LYS A 67 -0.90 -2.54 -16.04
N LEU A 68 -1.70 -2.19 -15.03
CA LEU A 68 -2.76 -3.07 -14.52
C LEU A 68 -3.96 -3.06 -15.48
N ILE A 69 -4.26 -4.23 -16.06
CA ILE A 69 -5.42 -4.49 -16.92
C ILE A 69 -6.39 -5.39 -16.15
N MET A 70 -7.61 -4.91 -15.92
CA MET A 70 -8.66 -5.68 -15.25
C MET A 70 -9.64 -6.21 -16.29
N HIS A 71 -9.85 -7.53 -16.28
CA HIS A 71 -10.86 -8.19 -17.09
C HIS A 71 -12.06 -8.56 -16.22
N GLY A 72 -13.28 -8.29 -16.71
CA GLY A 72 -14.50 -8.64 -15.99
C GLY A 72 -15.61 -7.62 -16.19
N ASP A 73 -16.72 -7.84 -15.49
CA ASP A 73 -17.89 -6.97 -15.50
C ASP A 73 -17.66 -5.73 -14.60
N PRO A 74 -17.76 -4.49 -15.13
CA PRO A 74 -17.68 -3.27 -14.34
C PRO A 74 -18.67 -3.22 -13.17
N THR A 75 -19.86 -3.83 -13.30
CA THR A 75 -20.83 -3.87 -12.21
C THR A 75 -20.36 -4.75 -11.05
N ALA A 76 -19.56 -5.78 -11.32
CA ALA A 76 -18.93 -6.59 -10.30
C ALA A 76 -17.83 -5.81 -9.56
N TRP A 77 -17.10 -4.92 -10.25
CA TRP A 77 -16.10 -4.07 -9.62
C TRP A 77 -16.72 -3.07 -8.63
N ALA A 78 -17.86 -2.50 -8.97
CA ALA A 78 -18.59 -1.62 -8.04
C ALA A 78 -19.05 -2.36 -6.77
N LYS A 79 -19.31 -3.66 -6.86
CA LYS A 79 -19.64 -4.50 -5.69
C LYS A 79 -18.43 -4.77 -4.80
N LEU A 80 -17.21 -4.82 -5.34
CA LEU A 80 -15.98 -5.00 -4.55
C LEU A 80 -15.77 -3.86 -3.53
N ALA A 81 -16.21 -2.65 -3.86
CA ALA A 81 -16.14 -1.50 -2.97
C ALA A 81 -17.18 -1.55 -1.83
N ARG A 82 -18.37 -2.05 -2.18
CA ARG A 82 -19.57 -1.94 -1.35
C ARG A 82 -19.74 -3.14 -0.42
N ASP A 83 -19.47 -4.33 -0.92
CA ASP A 83 -19.75 -5.60 -0.25
C ASP A 83 -18.45 -6.21 0.30
N ARG A 84 -18.55 -7.04 1.34
CA ARG A 84 -17.39 -7.79 1.85
C ARG A 84 -16.98 -8.86 0.84
N ALA A 85 -15.92 -8.61 0.10
CA ALA A 85 -15.36 -9.54 -0.86
C ALA A 85 -14.06 -10.18 -0.36
N ILE A 86 -13.83 -11.42 -0.80
CA ILE A 86 -12.54 -12.10 -0.65
C ILE A 86 -11.90 -12.16 -2.03
N VAL A 87 -10.72 -11.58 -2.17
CA VAL A 87 -9.92 -11.67 -3.39
C VAL A 87 -8.97 -12.85 -3.24
N LEU A 88 -9.04 -13.80 -4.15
CA LEU A 88 -8.13 -14.94 -4.23
C LEU A 88 -7.22 -14.73 -5.45
N SER A 89 -5.93 -14.50 -5.19
CA SER A 89 -4.90 -14.46 -6.24
C SER A 89 -4.15 -15.78 -6.26
N ASN A 90 -3.80 -16.26 -7.46
CA ASN A 90 -2.75 -17.26 -7.58
C ASN A 90 -1.42 -16.62 -7.13
N HIS A 91 -0.62 -17.29 -6.30
CA HIS A 91 0.64 -16.74 -5.84
C HIS A 91 1.76 -17.13 -6.82
N ILE A 92 2.15 -16.18 -7.67
CA ILE A 92 3.15 -16.41 -8.71
C ILE A 92 4.38 -15.53 -8.46
N ALA A 93 4.20 -14.34 -7.88
CA ALA A 93 5.28 -13.39 -7.66
C ALA A 93 5.15 -12.64 -6.34
N GLY A 94 6.29 -12.20 -5.79
CA GLY A 94 6.32 -11.33 -4.62
C GLY A 94 5.62 -9.98 -4.82
N MET A 95 5.21 -9.66 -6.05
CA MET A 95 4.51 -8.42 -6.42
C MET A 95 2.98 -8.55 -6.37
N ASP A 96 2.43 -9.74 -6.10
CA ASP A 96 0.99 -9.99 -6.10
C ASP A 96 0.24 -9.11 -5.08
N TRP A 97 0.84 -8.85 -3.92
CA TRP A 97 0.26 -7.97 -2.90
C TRP A 97 0.20 -6.50 -3.37
N LEU A 98 1.18 -6.05 -4.17
CA LEU A 98 1.24 -4.70 -4.72
C LEU A 98 0.14 -4.49 -5.76
N MET A 99 -0.04 -5.46 -6.66
CA MET A 99 -1.09 -5.43 -7.68
C MET A 99 -2.48 -5.47 -7.03
N MET A 100 -2.65 -6.27 -5.97
CA MET A 100 -3.91 -6.34 -5.24
C MET A 100 -4.25 -5.01 -4.55
N TRP A 101 -3.25 -4.30 -4.00
CA TRP A 101 -3.44 -2.96 -3.47
C TRP A 101 -3.95 -2.00 -4.55
N ALA A 102 -3.31 -1.97 -5.72
CA ALA A 102 -3.73 -1.13 -6.85
C ALA A 102 -5.17 -1.43 -7.32
N VAL A 103 -5.57 -2.71 -7.36
CA VAL A 103 -6.96 -3.11 -7.67
C VAL A 103 -7.93 -2.55 -6.63
N THR A 104 -7.59 -2.65 -5.34
CA THR A 104 -8.45 -2.14 -4.26
C THR A 104 -8.56 -0.63 -4.25
N GLU A 105 -7.51 0.12 -4.65
CA GLU A 105 -7.56 1.58 -4.78
C GLU A 105 -8.53 1.97 -5.91
N ARG A 106 -8.39 1.33 -7.07
CA ARG A 106 -9.23 1.61 -8.25
C ARG A 106 -10.69 1.26 -8.03
N THR A 107 -10.96 0.27 -7.19
CA THR A 107 -12.33 -0.15 -6.86
C THR A 107 -12.89 0.54 -5.62
N GLY A 108 -12.08 1.25 -4.81
CA GLY A 108 -12.53 1.95 -3.61
C GLY A 108 -12.70 1.06 -2.37
N GLY A 109 -12.12 -0.15 -2.34
CA GLY A 109 -12.33 -1.16 -1.29
C GLY A 109 -11.30 -1.15 -0.13
N LEU A 110 -10.33 -0.25 -0.15
CA LEU A 110 -9.13 -0.36 0.70
C LEU A 110 -9.32 -0.48 2.22
N PRO A 111 -10.24 0.26 2.86
CA PRO A 111 -10.37 0.22 4.32
C PRO A 111 -10.74 -1.16 4.87
N ALA A 112 -11.31 -2.03 4.03
CA ALA A 112 -11.84 -3.34 4.43
C ALA A 112 -10.91 -4.52 4.06
N CYS A 113 -9.87 -4.30 3.25
CA CYS A 113 -9.10 -5.39 2.68
C CYS A 113 -8.00 -5.87 3.64
N LYS A 114 -8.18 -7.06 4.21
CA LYS A 114 -7.12 -7.77 4.95
C LYS A 114 -6.44 -8.74 3.98
N ALA A 115 -5.21 -8.46 3.60
CA ALA A 115 -4.42 -9.38 2.79
C ALA A 115 -4.03 -10.61 3.63
N LEU A 116 -4.44 -11.78 3.19
CA LEU A 116 -3.98 -13.07 3.70
C LEU A 116 -3.18 -13.71 2.58
N LEU A 117 -1.85 -13.74 2.72
CA LEU A 117 -0.98 -14.51 1.84
C LEU A 117 -0.75 -15.89 2.47
N LYS A 118 -0.70 -16.92 1.63
CA LYS A 118 -0.28 -18.28 2.01
C LYS A 118 1.17 -18.48 1.61
#